data_AF-A0A8S1J9B0-F1
#
_entry.id   AF-A0A8S1J9B0-F1
#
_cell.length_a   1.000
_cell.length_b   1.000
_cell.length_c   1.000
_cell.angle_alpha   90.00
_cell.angle_beta   90.00
_cell.angle_gamma   90.00
#
_symmetry.space_group_name_H-M   'P 1'
#
loop_
_entity.id
_entity.type
_entity.pdbx_description
1 polymer ?
#
loop_
_entity_poly.entity_id
_entity_poly.type
_entity_poly.pdbx_seq_one_letter_code
_entity_poly.pdbx_strand_id
1 'polypeptide(L)'
;MEDLSELTTLTAQLNDRLQDKIAQVRAEMARLQEEKAEFEAEKAVMQCLASQQSDVIKLNVRGKHIETRRSTLCQVDGCLLQYMFSGRWEDRLERDAEGRVFLDYNSYCLEKILDFLWALQLSSAEYPAPLPEVKPDESANFRLLVRYLGLEELIYPELKRFSDELKTAEVQTLDSGLRALQKAGKDAYQSVFGHGVFVNEVVEFRLKIEQLRNSYKWMMFGVIPEDYPATRNSHEKQGSFGWSTNGNTWIAGKSTRSYKGFKSGVLGEGSEVAMTLDCRPRHNTLTLHIIGTPNEYQLMDLPRNQWRLQVVLYGNGDEIRIQNIKKLPGSQILK
;
A
#
# COMPACT_ATOMS: atom_id res chain seq x y z
N MET A 1 -51.74 -47.87 1.52
CA MET A 1 -51.75 -46.41 1.78
C MET A 1 -51.15 -46.09 3.14
N GLU A 2 -51.28 -46.96 4.17
CA GLU A 2 -50.70 -46.75 5.50
C GLU A 2 -49.15 -46.75 5.53
N ASP A 3 -48.48 -47.69 4.84
CA ASP A 3 -47.01 -47.81 4.83
C ASP A 3 -46.26 -46.56 4.32
N LEU A 4 -46.87 -45.82 3.39
CA LEU A 4 -46.24 -44.63 2.81
C LEU A 4 -46.23 -43.46 3.80
N SER A 5 -47.26 -43.36 4.67
CA SER A 5 -47.36 -42.31 5.68
C SER A 5 -46.39 -42.50 6.85
N GLU A 6 -46.13 -43.75 7.23
CA GLU A 6 -45.16 -44.07 8.28
C GLU A 6 -43.72 -43.79 7.80
N LEU A 7 -43.41 -44.14 6.55
CA LEU A 7 -42.11 -43.85 5.94
C LEU A 7 -41.84 -42.33 5.81
N THR A 8 -42.86 -41.55 5.44
CA THR A 8 -42.74 -40.07 5.40
C THR A 8 -42.57 -39.46 6.79
N THR A 9 -43.20 -40.05 7.80
CA THR A 9 -43.09 -39.57 9.18
C THR A 9 -41.70 -39.87 9.76
N LEU A 10 -41.18 -41.07 9.48
CA LEU A 10 -39.85 -41.48 9.94
C LEU A 10 -38.72 -40.69 9.25
N THR A 11 -38.86 -40.40 7.96
CA THR A 11 -37.88 -39.59 7.21
C THR A 11 -37.88 -38.12 7.66
N ALA A 12 -39.04 -37.55 7.99
CA ALA A 12 -39.12 -36.22 8.60
C ALA A 12 -38.41 -36.18 9.97
N GLN A 13 -38.68 -37.15 10.85
CA GLN A 13 -38.03 -37.24 12.16
C GLN A 13 -36.51 -37.44 12.07
N LEU A 14 -36.04 -38.20 11.06
CA LEU A 14 -34.61 -38.42 10.83
C LEU A 14 -33.93 -37.13 10.35
N ASN A 15 -34.59 -36.38 9.45
CA ASN A 15 -34.09 -35.11 8.95
C ASN A 15 -34.02 -34.05 10.05
N ASP A 16 -35.02 -33.97 10.93
CA ASP A 16 -34.99 -33.06 12.08
C ASP A 16 -33.81 -33.39 13.01
N ARG A 17 -33.61 -34.68 13.34
CA ARG A 17 -32.45 -35.12 14.13
C ARG A 17 -31.11 -34.85 13.47
N LEU A 18 -31.03 -34.92 12.14
CA LEU A 18 -29.83 -34.59 11.38
C LEU A 18 -29.58 -33.08 11.41
N GLN A 19 -30.61 -32.25 11.28
CA GLN A 19 -30.50 -30.80 11.38
C GLN A 19 -30.05 -30.37 12.78
N ASP A 20 -30.60 -30.98 13.83
CA ASP A 20 -30.18 -30.72 15.21
C ASP A 20 -28.70 -31.07 15.43
N LYS A 21 -28.24 -32.22 14.92
CA LYS A 21 -26.82 -32.61 15.01
C LYS A 21 -25.91 -31.69 14.21
N ILE A 22 -26.33 -31.26 13.02
CA ILE A 22 -25.55 -30.30 12.20
C ILE A 22 -25.44 -28.96 12.93
N ALA A 23 -26.52 -28.50 13.57
CA ALA A 23 -26.50 -27.28 14.37
C ALA A 23 -25.56 -27.40 15.58
N GLN A 24 -25.59 -28.54 16.29
CA GLN A 24 -24.68 -28.82 17.40
C GLN A 24 -23.21 -28.81 16.97
N VAL A 25 -22.87 -29.53 15.90
CA VAL A 25 -21.49 -29.60 15.39
C VAL A 25 -21.00 -28.21 14.94
N ARG A 26 -21.86 -27.41 14.29
CA ARG A 26 -21.49 -26.04 13.88
C ARG A 26 -21.22 -25.13 15.08
N ALA A 27 -22.02 -25.23 16.14
CA ALA A 27 -21.81 -24.45 17.35
C ALA A 27 -20.51 -24.86 18.06
N GLU A 28 -20.22 -26.17 18.13
CA GLU A 28 -18.99 -26.69 18.71
C GLU A 28 -17.75 -26.31 17.89
N MET A 29 -17.84 -26.36 16.57
CA MET A 29 -16.77 -25.89 15.68
C MET A 29 -16.49 -24.40 15.84
N ALA A 30 -17.52 -23.56 15.98
CA ALA A 30 -17.34 -22.12 16.19
C ALA A 30 -16.64 -21.84 17.53
N ARG A 31 -17.03 -22.55 18.60
CA ARG A 31 -16.40 -22.44 19.92
C ARG A 31 -14.94 -22.89 19.89
N LEU A 32 -14.64 -24.03 19.27
CA LEU A 32 -13.26 -24.52 19.12
C LEU A 32 -12.41 -23.58 18.24
N GLN A 33 -13.00 -22.92 17.25
CA GLN A 33 -12.29 -21.92 16.45
C GLN A 33 -11.95 -20.67 17.26
N GLU A 34 -12.86 -20.20 18.11
CA GLU A 34 -12.63 -19.07 19.02
C GLU A 34 -11.56 -19.40 20.06
N GLU A 35 -11.67 -20.55 20.73
CA GLU A 35 -10.67 -21.04 21.69
C GLU A 35 -9.29 -21.26 21.04
N LYS A 36 -9.27 -21.76 19.80
CA LYS A 36 -8.02 -21.89 19.03
C LYS A 36 -7.43 -20.53 18.67
N ALA A 37 -8.25 -19.54 18.32
CA ALA A 37 -7.79 -18.20 18.01
C ALA A 37 -7.21 -17.50 19.26
N GLU A 38 -7.85 -17.68 20.42
CA GLU A 38 -7.34 -17.20 21.71
C GLU A 38 -6.03 -17.88 22.09
N PHE A 39 -5.95 -19.20 21.95
CA PHE A 39 -4.72 -19.96 22.23
C PHE A 39 -3.58 -19.60 21.25
N GLU A 40 -3.88 -19.37 19.98
CA GLU A 40 -2.89 -18.89 19.00
C GLU A 40 -2.42 -17.46 19.31
N ALA A 41 -3.30 -16.58 19.79
CA ALA A 41 -2.95 -15.24 20.24
C ALA A 41 -2.07 -15.27 21.51
N GLU A 42 -2.45 -16.09 22.49
CA GLU A 42 -1.66 -16.28 23.72
C GLU A 42 -0.29 -16.89 23.41
N LYS A 43 -0.23 -17.89 22.52
CA LYS A 43 1.02 -18.47 22.03
C LYS A 43 1.88 -17.44 21.29
N ALA A 44 1.28 -16.57 20.47
CA ALA A 44 2.01 -15.50 19.79
C ALA A 44 2.62 -14.50 20.78
N VAL A 45 1.89 -14.13 21.83
CA VAL A 45 2.40 -13.27 22.92
C VAL A 45 3.50 -13.97 23.70
N MET A 46 3.34 -15.25 24.04
CA MET A 46 4.35 -16.04 24.76
C MET A 46 5.62 -16.25 23.92
N GLN A 47 5.48 -16.39 22.59
CA GLN A 47 6.59 -16.48 21.64
C GLN A 47 7.27 -15.12 21.41
N CYS A 48 6.53 -14.01 21.51
CA CYS A 48 7.07 -12.65 21.54
C CYS A 48 7.88 -12.38 22.82
N LEU A 49 7.38 -12.82 23.98
CA LEU A 49 8.08 -12.70 25.26
C LEU A 49 9.32 -13.61 25.33
N ALA A 50 9.27 -14.81 24.76
CA ALA A 50 10.43 -15.71 24.68
C ALA A 50 11.52 -15.18 23.72
N SER A 51 11.15 -14.44 22.68
CA SER A 51 12.09 -13.81 21.73
C SER A 51 12.70 -12.49 22.22
N GLN A 52 12.30 -12.00 23.41
CA GLN A 52 12.97 -10.87 24.08
C GLN A 52 14.24 -11.29 24.84
N GLN A 53 14.58 -12.57 24.90
CA GLN A 53 15.95 -12.96 25.25
C GLN A 53 16.87 -12.70 24.06
N SER A 54 17.82 -11.79 24.31
CA SER A 54 18.81 -11.21 23.40
C SER A 54 19.67 -12.22 22.64
N ASP A 55 19.14 -12.79 21.55
CA ASP A 55 19.96 -13.53 20.59
C ASP A 55 20.75 -12.55 19.71
N VAL A 56 22.07 -12.60 19.84
CA VAL A 56 22.98 -11.98 18.87
C VAL A 56 23.03 -12.88 17.64
N ILE A 57 22.62 -12.34 16.49
CA ILE A 57 22.66 -12.99 15.19
C ILE A 57 23.93 -12.57 14.47
N LYS A 58 24.70 -13.58 14.04
CA LYS A 58 25.91 -13.38 13.24
C LYS A 58 25.57 -13.55 11.76
N LEU A 59 25.86 -12.52 10.98
CA LEU A 59 25.58 -12.43 9.55
C LEU A 59 26.89 -12.43 8.77
N ASN A 60 26.91 -13.13 7.63
CA ASN A 60 27.93 -13.00 6.61
C ASN A 60 27.30 -12.39 5.35
N VAL A 61 27.66 -11.16 5.06
CA VAL A 61 27.09 -10.38 3.95
C VAL A 61 28.15 -10.24 2.87
N ARG A 62 28.22 -11.21 1.95
CA ARG A 62 29.26 -11.30 0.90
C ARG A 62 30.69 -11.17 1.44
N GLY A 63 31.00 -11.85 2.53
CA GLY A 63 32.31 -11.83 3.19
C GLY A 63 32.50 -10.74 4.24
N LYS A 64 31.56 -9.81 4.40
CA LYS A 64 31.54 -8.87 5.53
C LYS A 64 30.77 -9.49 6.70
N HIS A 65 31.43 -9.66 7.84
CA HIS A 65 30.80 -10.18 9.04
C HIS A 65 30.17 -9.06 9.85
N ILE A 66 28.87 -9.20 10.16
CA ILE A 66 28.11 -8.24 10.95
C ILE A 66 27.44 -9.01 12.08
N GLU A 67 27.46 -8.45 13.29
CA GLU A 67 26.72 -8.98 14.42
C GLU A 67 25.61 -7.98 14.79
N THR A 68 24.39 -8.46 14.94
CA THR A 68 23.25 -7.63 15.31
C THR A 68 22.27 -8.38 16.19
N ARG A 69 21.33 -7.69 16.82
CA ARG A 69 20.33 -8.33 17.68
C ARG A 69 19.14 -8.79 16.84
N ARG A 70 18.56 -9.93 17.21
CA ARG A 70 17.26 -10.38 16.70
C ARG A 70 16.19 -9.29 16.81
N SER A 71 16.17 -8.57 17.93
CA SER A 71 15.23 -7.47 18.15
C SER A 71 15.34 -6.35 17.11
N THR A 72 16.53 -6.08 16.56
CA THR A 72 16.75 -5.10 15.50
C THR A 72 16.25 -5.62 14.14
N LEU A 73 16.50 -6.88 13.82
CA LEU A 73 16.05 -7.51 12.58
C LEU A 73 14.53 -7.69 12.51
N CYS A 74 13.89 -7.91 13.66
CA CYS A 74 12.45 -8.15 13.78
C CYS A 74 11.65 -6.94 14.25
N GLN A 75 12.27 -5.76 14.32
CA GLN A 75 11.62 -4.54 14.84
C GLN A 75 10.46 -4.05 13.98
N VAL A 76 10.53 -4.26 12.66
CA VAL A 76 9.56 -3.73 11.71
C VAL A 76 8.66 -4.86 11.23
N ASP A 77 7.38 -4.75 11.55
CA ASP A 77 6.39 -5.74 11.16
C ASP A 77 6.19 -5.80 9.64
N GLY A 78 6.10 -7.02 9.11
CA GLY A 78 5.84 -7.27 7.69
C GLY A 78 7.04 -7.05 6.76
N CYS A 79 8.21 -6.69 7.29
CA CYS A 79 9.43 -6.62 6.49
C CYS A 79 10.07 -8.00 6.29
N LEU A 80 10.89 -8.16 5.25
CA LEU A 80 11.54 -9.44 4.95
C LEU A 80 12.49 -9.88 6.06
N LEU A 81 13.18 -8.95 6.72
CA LEU A 81 14.09 -9.27 7.84
C LEU A 81 13.33 -9.93 8.99
N GLN A 82 12.14 -9.41 9.35
CA GLN A 82 11.30 -10.05 10.36
C GLN A 82 10.92 -11.47 9.95
N TYR A 83 10.47 -11.68 8.70
CA TYR A 83 10.14 -13.02 8.23
C TYR A 83 11.32 -13.99 8.29
N MET A 84 12.52 -13.53 7.90
CA MET A 84 13.75 -14.34 7.95
C MET A 84 14.17 -14.69 9.38
N PHE A 85 14.03 -13.77 10.34
CA PHE A 85 14.58 -13.87 11.70
C PHE A 85 13.53 -13.99 12.82
N SER A 86 12.30 -14.39 12.46
CA SER A 86 11.18 -14.64 13.39
C SER A 86 11.21 -16.01 14.09
N GLY A 87 12.25 -16.80 13.87
CA GLY A 87 12.41 -18.18 14.36
C GLY A 87 11.78 -19.24 13.45
N ARG A 88 10.81 -18.88 12.59
CA ARG A 88 10.09 -19.87 11.76
C ARG A 88 10.90 -20.43 10.59
N TRP A 89 11.80 -19.61 10.02
CA TRP A 89 12.53 -19.94 8.79
C TRP A 89 14.05 -19.97 8.96
N GLU A 90 14.55 -19.70 10.16
CA GLU A 90 15.99 -19.51 10.42
C GLU A 90 16.84 -20.75 10.20
N ASP A 91 16.30 -21.93 10.52
CA ASP A 91 16.98 -23.20 10.30
C ASP A 91 17.15 -23.52 8.81
N ARG A 92 16.42 -22.83 7.94
CA ARG A 92 16.51 -22.99 6.47
C ARG A 92 17.38 -21.95 5.80
N LEU A 93 17.89 -20.97 6.55
CA LEU A 93 18.80 -19.97 6.00
C LEU A 93 20.17 -20.59 5.76
N GLU A 94 20.78 -20.24 4.63
CA GLU A 94 22.15 -20.67 4.32
C GLU A 94 23.12 -20.14 5.36
N ARG A 95 24.11 -20.97 5.72
CA ARG A 95 25.14 -20.62 6.69
C ARG A 95 26.51 -20.91 6.11
N ASP A 96 27.48 -20.08 6.48
CA ASP A 96 28.88 -20.36 6.16
C ASP A 96 29.50 -21.42 7.09
N ALA A 97 30.79 -21.70 6.88
CA ALA A 97 31.52 -22.72 7.63
C ALA A 97 31.56 -22.43 9.15
N GLU A 98 31.44 -21.17 9.55
CA GLU A 98 31.42 -20.71 10.94
C GLU A 98 29.99 -20.60 11.51
N GLY A 99 28.98 -21.05 10.77
CA GLY A 99 27.58 -21.07 11.19
C GLY A 99 26.88 -19.71 11.14
N ARG A 100 27.47 -18.69 10.51
CA ARG A 100 26.87 -17.36 10.34
C ARG A 100 25.88 -17.38 9.18
N VAL A 101 24.75 -16.70 9.32
CA VAL A 101 23.73 -16.64 8.28
C VAL A 101 24.27 -15.87 7.08
N PHE A 102 24.32 -16.53 5.92
CA PHE A 102 24.80 -15.93 4.69
C PHE A 102 23.71 -15.11 4.01
N LEU A 103 24.01 -13.86 3.69
CA LEU A 103 23.13 -12.93 2.99
C LEU A 103 23.84 -12.39 1.75
N ASP A 104 23.29 -12.66 0.56
CA ASP A 104 23.85 -12.20 -0.69
C ASP A 104 23.44 -10.75 -1.04
N TYR A 105 23.65 -9.82 -0.10
CA TYR A 105 23.28 -8.41 -0.24
C TYR A 105 24.51 -7.51 -0.40
N ASN A 106 24.27 -6.26 -0.85
CA ASN A 106 25.29 -5.22 -0.75
C ASN A 106 25.55 -4.91 0.73
N SER A 107 26.76 -5.21 1.21
CA SER A 107 27.11 -5.14 2.62
C SER A 107 27.12 -3.73 3.19
N TYR A 108 27.54 -2.74 2.40
CA TYR A 108 27.47 -1.32 2.78
C TYR A 108 26.03 -0.86 2.95
N CYS A 109 25.15 -1.20 2.00
CA CYS A 109 23.75 -0.82 2.07
C CYS A 109 23.03 -1.48 3.26
N LEU A 110 23.27 -2.77 3.50
CA LEU A 110 22.64 -3.47 4.63
C LEU A 110 23.08 -2.88 5.98
N GLU A 111 24.36 -2.56 6.14
CA GLU A 111 24.88 -1.91 7.34
C GLU A 111 24.16 -0.58 7.61
N LYS A 112 23.98 0.26 6.58
CA LYS A 112 23.21 1.51 6.71
C LYS A 112 21.76 1.29 7.12
N ILE A 113 21.13 0.22 6.66
CA ILE A 113 19.77 -0.16 7.09
C ILE A 113 19.79 -0.58 8.57
N LEU A 114 20.75 -1.42 8.98
CA LEU A 114 20.86 -1.89 10.36
C LEU A 114 21.17 -0.75 11.34
N ASP A 115 22.06 0.18 10.98
CA ASP A 115 22.36 1.38 11.76
C ASP A 115 21.10 2.23 11.98
N PHE A 116 20.30 2.40 10.94
CA PHE A 116 19.03 3.12 11.02
C PHE A 116 18.00 2.41 11.89
N LEU A 117 17.83 1.09 11.74
CA LEU A 117 16.93 0.31 12.60
C LEU A 117 17.36 0.41 14.07
N TRP A 118 18.67 0.33 14.33
CA TRP A 118 19.20 0.52 15.68
C TRP A 118 18.93 1.94 16.22
N ALA A 119 19.19 2.98 15.43
CA ALA A 119 18.87 4.36 15.80
C ALA A 119 17.37 4.56 16.06
N LEU A 120 16.50 3.87 15.31
CA LEU A 120 15.05 3.88 15.51
C LEU A 120 14.65 3.30 16.86
N GLN A 121 15.34 2.26 17.36
CA GLN A 121 15.09 1.73 18.73
C GLN A 121 15.45 2.73 19.82
N LEU A 122 16.39 3.63 19.55
CA LEU A 122 16.84 4.65 20.48
C LEU A 122 16.08 5.98 20.34
N SER A 123 15.31 6.12 19.26
CA SER A 123 14.60 7.35 18.93
C SER A 123 13.41 7.61 19.85
N SER A 124 13.04 8.88 19.97
CA SER A 124 11.84 9.32 20.67
C SER A 124 11.13 10.39 19.83
N ALA A 125 9.93 10.82 20.26
CA ALA A 125 9.19 11.88 19.58
C ALA A 125 9.98 13.21 19.50
N GLU A 126 10.86 13.47 20.47
CA GLU A 126 11.70 14.67 20.52
C GLU A 126 13.00 14.53 19.71
N TYR A 127 13.47 13.29 19.53
CA TYR A 127 14.71 12.97 18.82
C TYR A 127 14.45 11.84 17.82
N PRO A 128 13.93 12.14 16.62
CA PRO A 128 13.67 11.14 15.60
C PRO A 128 14.98 10.54 15.09
N ALA A 129 14.92 9.28 14.65
CA ALA A 129 16.08 8.62 14.05
C ALA A 129 16.50 9.37 12.77
N PRO A 130 17.80 9.68 12.61
CA PRO A 130 18.29 10.29 11.38
C PRO A 130 18.13 9.32 10.22
N LEU A 131 17.77 9.83 9.04
CA LEU A 131 17.72 9.01 7.83
C LEU A 131 19.12 8.50 7.47
N PRO A 132 19.23 7.30 6.86
CA PRO A 132 20.50 6.75 6.43
C PRO A 132 21.23 7.68 5.44
N GLU A 133 22.44 8.12 5.79
CA GLU A 133 23.33 8.80 4.85
C GLU A 133 24.05 7.80 3.95
N VAL A 134 23.76 7.87 2.65
CA VAL A 134 24.25 6.94 1.64
C VAL A 134 25.09 7.69 0.62
N LYS A 135 26.21 7.10 0.21
CA LYS A 135 27.03 7.68 -0.86
C LYS A 135 26.22 7.80 -2.17
N PRO A 136 26.44 8.84 -2.98
CA PRO A 136 25.67 9.04 -4.22
C PRO A 136 25.74 7.85 -5.20
N ASP A 137 26.88 7.17 -5.29
CA ASP A 137 27.11 5.99 -6.13
C ASP A 137 26.36 4.74 -5.64
N GLU A 138 26.13 4.62 -4.34
CA GLU A 138 25.39 3.49 -3.73
C GLU A 138 23.89 3.76 -3.56
N SER A 139 23.43 4.99 -3.84
CA SER A 139 22.03 5.41 -3.61
C SER A 139 21.01 4.56 -4.40
N ALA A 140 21.37 4.10 -5.59
CA ALA A 140 20.52 3.19 -6.38
C ALA A 140 20.41 1.80 -5.74
N ASN A 141 21.54 1.22 -5.32
CA ASN A 141 21.59 -0.08 -4.66
C ASN A 141 20.86 -0.05 -3.32
N PHE A 142 21.04 1.03 -2.56
CA PHE A 142 20.39 1.22 -1.28
C PHE A 142 18.86 1.27 -1.42
N ARG A 143 18.34 2.07 -2.37
CA ARG A 143 16.91 2.11 -2.67
C ARG A 143 16.36 0.75 -3.08
N LEU A 144 17.08 0.01 -3.92
CA LEU A 144 16.68 -1.34 -4.34
C LEU A 144 16.62 -2.31 -3.15
N LEU A 145 17.60 -2.27 -2.25
CA LEU A 145 17.65 -3.13 -1.08
C LEU A 145 16.53 -2.77 -0.08
N VAL A 146 16.32 -1.48 0.21
CA VAL A 146 15.22 -1.00 1.05
C VAL A 146 13.87 -1.47 0.52
N ARG A 147 13.67 -1.38 -0.80
CA ARG A 147 12.49 -1.90 -1.48
C ARG A 147 12.35 -3.42 -1.36
N TYR A 148 13.42 -4.16 -1.62
CA TYR A 148 13.42 -5.62 -1.51
C TYR A 148 13.10 -6.10 -0.08
N LEU A 149 13.64 -5.41 0.93
CA LEU A 149 13.40 -5.74 2.33
C LEU A 149 12.03 -5.27 2.84
N GLY A 150 11.29 -4.45 2.07
CA GLY A 150 9.99 -3.92 2.47
C GLY A 150 10.07 -2.77 3.48
N LEU A 151 11.16 -2.00 3.49
CA LEU A 151 11.41 -0.91 4.44
C LEU A 151 11.19 0.50 3.84
N GLU A 152 10.66 0.59 2.62
CA GLU A 152 10.44 1.86 1.92
C GLU A 152 9.55 2.83 2.68
N GLU A 153 8.48 2.35 3.31
CA GLU A 153 7.54 3.23 4.01
C GLU A 153 8.15 3.88 5.25
N LEU A 154 9.13 3.19 5.86
CA LEU A 154 9.82 3.65 7.05
C LEU A 154 10.96 4.60 6.72
N ILE A 155 11.72 4.31 5.65
CA ILE A 155 12.90 5.09 5.25
C ILE A 155 12.52 6.26 4.32
N TYR A 156 11.46 6.11 3.53
CA TYR A 156 11.01 7.10 2.54
C TYR A 156 9.52 7.46 2.72
N PRO A 157 9.11 7.99 3.89
CA PRO A 157 7.71 8.34 4.15
C PRO A 157 7.17 9.43 3.21
N GLU A 158 8.05 10.20 2.57
CA GLU A 158 7.72 11.21 1.56
C GLU A 158 7.10 10.60 0.30
N LEU A 159 7.39 9.34 -0.06
CA LEU A 159 6.82 8.68 -1.23
C LEU A 159 5.29 8.60 -1.18
N LYS A 160 4.70 8.73 0.02
CA LYS A 160 3.26 8.71 0.25
C LYS A 160 2.61 10.10 0.26
N ARG A 161 3.31 11.12 -0.22
CA ARG A 161 2.91 12.53 -0.13
C ARG A 161 2.92 13.22 -1.49
N PHE A 162 2.27 14.37 -1.58
CA PHE A 162 2.46 15.30 -2.68
C PHE A 162 3.87 15.91 -2.63
N SER A 163 4.49 16.09 -3.79
CA SER A 163 5.82 16.69 -3.91
C SER A 163 5.75 18.22 -3.97
N ASP A 164 6.65 18.88 -3.26
CA ASP A 164 6.79 20.34 -3.27
C ASP A 164 7.45 20.86 -4.54
N GLU A 165 8.24 20.01 -5.19
CA GLU A 165 8.97 20.29 -6.43
C GLU A 165 8.11 20.03 -7.67
N LEU A 166 7.19 19.08 -7.60
CA LEU A 166 6.35 18.63 -8.72
C LEU A 166 4.92 19.18 -8.60
N LYS A 167 4.82 20.52 -8.51
CA LYS A 167 3.54 21.23 -8.49
C LYS A 167 3.60 22.56 -9.24
N THR A 168 2.45 23.03 -9.70
CA THR A 168 2.33 24.38 -10.24
C THR A 168 2.32 25.43 -9.12
N ALA A 169 2.68 26.68 -9.46
CA ALA A 169 2.90 27.75 -8.47
C ALA A 169 1.71 28.02 -7.54
N GLU A 170 0.49 27.84 -8.04
CA GLU A 170 -0.75 28.11 -7.29
C GLU A 170 -1.21 26.93 -6.44
N VAL A 171 -0.45 25.83 -6.33
CA VAL A 171 -0.74 24.74 -5.39
C VAL A 171 0.14 24.87 -4.14
N GLN A 172 -0.48 24.80 -2.98
CA GLN A 172 0.18 24.60 -1.70
C GLN A 172 0.07 23.15 -1.27
N THR A 173 1.18 22.57 -0.82
CA THR A 173 1.14 21.35 -0.01
C THR A 173 0.94 21.73 1.45
N LEU A 174 0.09 21.01 2.17
CA LEU A 174 -0.17 21.20 3.60
C LEU A 174 0.02 19.87 4.34
N ASP A 175 0.02 19.89 5.67
CA ASP A 175 0.15 18.71 6.52
C ASP A 175 1.35 17.83 6.13
N SER A 176 2.52 18.46 5.96
CA SER A 176 3.77 17.83 5.51
C SER A 176 3.70 17.13 4.15
N GLY A 177 2.80 17.56 3.27
CA GLY A 177 2.61 17.00 1.92
C GLY A 177 1.40 16.07 1.78
N LEU A 178 0.62 15.85 2.84
CA LEU A 178 -0.58 14.98 2.76
C LEU A 178 -1.79 15.67 2.13
N ARG A 179 -1.79 17.00 2.04
CA ARG A 179 -2.87 17.77 1.42
C ARG A 179 -2.33 18.65 0.31
N ALA A 180 -3.16 18.87 -0.71
CA ALA A 180 -2.93 19.85 -1.73
C ALA A 180 -4.11 20.81 -1.81
N LEU A 181 -3.81 22.10 -1.70
CA LEU A 181 -4.75 23.21 -1.74
C LEU A 181 -4.41 24.11 -2.94
N GLN A 182 -5.40 24.41 -3.77
CA GLN A 182 -5.27 25.47 -4.76
C GLN A 182 -5.43 26.83 -4.09
N LYS A 183 -4.35 27.63 -4.08
CA LYS A 183 -4.29 28.95 -3.45
C LYS A 183 -5.17 29.98 -4.14
N ALA A 184 -5.41 31.07 -3.40
CA ALA A 184 -6.17 32.25 -3.79
C ALA A 184 -5.66 32.89 -5.09
N GLY A 185 -6.20 32.42 -6.21
CA GLY A 185 -5.99 32.93 -7.56
C GLY A 185 -7.27 32.88 -8.40
N LYS A 186 -7.16 33.15 -9.70
CA LYS A 186 -8.26 32.88 -10.64
C LYS A 186 -8.42 31.38 -10.83
N ASP A 187 -9.66 30.95 -11.03
CA ASP A 187 -9.95 29.57 -11.43
C ASP A 187 -9.15 29.22 -12.69
N ALA A 188 -8.32 28.19 -12.56
CA ALA A 188 -7.40 27.74 -13.59
C ALA A 188 -6.91 26.35 -13.21
N TYR A 189 -6.56 25.54 -14.20
CA TYR A 189 -5.99 24.23 -13.94
C TYR A 189 -4.62 24.34 -13.26
N GLN A 190 -4.48 23.66 -12.14
CA GLN A 190 -3.26 23.59 -11.35
C GLN A 190 -2.97 22.14 -11.03
N SER A 191 -1.71 21.73 -11.10
CA SER A 191 -1.35 20.32 -10.97
C SER A 191 -0.37 20.10 -9.84
N VAL A 192 -0.50 18.96 -9.19
CA VAL A 192 0.42 18.47 -8.16
C VAL A 192 0.55 16.97 -8.30
N PHE A 193 1.78 16.47 -8.20
CA PHE A 193 2.07 15.05 -8.34
C PHE A 193 2.53 14.44 -7.01
N GLY A 194 2.36 13.14 -6.87
CA GLY A 194 2.95 12.36 -5.79
C GLY A 194 4.47 12.29 -5.91
N HIS A 195 5.15 12.30 -4.76
CA HIS A 195 6.60 12.12 -4.71
C HIS A 195 7.01 10.68 -5.07
N GLY A 196 6.16 9.69 -4.77
CA GLY A 196 6.39 8.28 -5.11
C GLY A 196 6.30 7.96 -6.60
N VAL A 197 7.16 7.04 -7.04
CA VAL A 197 7.18 6.45 -8.39
C VAL A 197 6.91 4.96 -8.28
N PHE A 198 5.99 4.46 -9.08
CA PHE A 198 5.50 3.09 -9.01
C PHE A 198 5.75 2.35 -10.33
N VAL A 199 6.35 1.18 -10.23
CA VAL A 199 6.74 0.33 -11.36
C VAL A 199 6.69 -1.15 -10.96
N ASN A 200 6.14 -1.99 -11.84
CA ASN A 200 6.03 -3.44 -11.65
C ASN A 200 5.38 -3.87 -10.33
N GLU A 201 4.39 -3.11 -9.86
CA GLU A 201 3.74 -3.33 -8.56
C GLU A 201 2.24 -3.04 -8.60
N VAL A 202 1.55 -3.35 -7.50
CA VAL A 202 0.15 -2.94 -7.28
C VAL A 202 0.13 -1.93 -6.14
N VAL A 203 -0.38 -0.74 -6.39
CA VAL A 203 -0.47 0.35 -5.41
C VAL A 203 -1.90 0.87 -5.32
N GLU A 204 -2.39 1.07 -4.10
CA GLU A 204 -3.67 1.71 -3.82
C GLU A 204 -3.44 3.12 -3.26
N PHE A 205 -3.99 4.12 -3.94
CA PHE A 205 -4.06 5.51 -3.50
C PHE A 205 -5.45 5.75 -2.86
N ARG A 206 -5.50 6.07 -1.57
CA ARG A 206 -6.72 6.55 -0.91
C ARG A 206 -6.71 8.06 -0.84
N LEU A 207 -7.69 8.67 -1.47
CA LEU A 207 -7.82 10.12 -1.56
C LEU A 207 -9.17 10.56 -1.02
N LYS A 208 -9.20 11.74 -0.39
CA LYS A 208 -10.42 12.40 0.05
C LYS A 208 -10.50 13.79 -0.55
N ILE A 209 -11.63 14.10 -1.20
CA ILE A 209 -11.93 15.44 -1.69
C ILE A 209 -12.41 16.26 -0.49
N GLU A 210 -11.56 17.12 0.06
CA GLU A 210 -11.87 17.89 1.26
C GLU A 210 -12.75 19.10 0.92
N GLN A 211 -12.41 19.80 -0.18
CA GLN A 211 -13.17 20.96 -0.65
C GLN A 211 -13.24 20.92 -2.17
N LEU A 212 -14.43 21.16 -2.71
CA LEU A 212 -14.63 21.28 -4.15
C LEU A 212 -15.39 22.58 -4.43
N ARG A 213 -14.62 23.65 -4.57
CA ARG A 213 -15.08 25.01 -4.77
C ARG A 213 -15.37 25.27 -6.25
N ASN A 214 -15.96 26.44 -6.52
CA ASN A 214 -16.45 26.86 -7.85
C ASN A 214 -17.71 26.11 -8.33
N SER A 215 -18.51 26.76 -9.17
CA SER A 215 -19.65 26.18 -9.88
C SER A 215 -19.25 25.08 -10.88
N TYR A 216 -18.02 25.12 -11.42
CA TYR A 216 -17.54 24.09 -12.35
C TYR A 216 -17.20 22.76 -11.65
N LYS A 217 -17.00 22.77 -10.32
CA LYS A 217 -16.77 21.60 -9.46
C LYS A 217 -15.85 20.56 -10.10
N TRP A 218 -14.69 21.01 -10.58
CA TRP A 218 -13.79 20.21 -11.38
C TRP A 218 -12.50 19.93 -10.63
N MET A 219 -12.23 18.65 -10.42
CA MET A 219 -10.97 18.14 -9.93
C MET A 219 -10.72 16.82 -10.65
N MET A 220 -9.50 16.58 -11.11
CA MET A 220 -9.07 15.31 -11.66
C MET A 220 -8.07 14.64 -10.72
N PHE A 221 -8.17 13.33 -10.58
CA PHE A 221 -7.09 12.51 -10.02
C PHE A 221 -6.88 11.27 -10.87
N GLY A 222 -5.63 10.78 -10.87
CA GLY A 222 -5.18 9.81 -11.85
C GLY A 222 -3.70 9.49 -11.73
N VAL A 223 -3.11 9.03 -12.82
CA VAL A 223 -1.68 8.74 -12.92
C VAL A 223 -1.09 9.37 -14.17
N ILE A 224 0.19 9.73 -14.07
CA ILE A 224 0.99 10.28 -15.16
C ILE A 224 2.41 9.68 -15.12
N PRO A 225 3.11 9.53 -16.26
CA PRO A 225 4.48 9.05 -16.26
C PRO A 225 5.44 10.02 -15.54
N GLU A 226 6.48 9.48 -14.92
CA GLU A 226 7.44 10.21 -14.09
C GLU A 226 8.13 11.38 -14.80
N ASP A 227 8.38 11.26 -16.10
CA ASP A 227 9.13 12.22 -16.91
C ASP A 227 8.33 13.48 -17.27
N TYR A 228 7.03 13.51 -16.97
CA TYR A 228 6.19 14.68 -17.23
C TYR A 228 6.37 15.74 -16.14
N PRO A 229 6.61 17.01 -16.50
CA PRO A 229 6.63 18.10 -15.53
C PRO A 229 5.22 18.49 -15.10
N ALA A 230 5.09 18.99 -13.87
CA ALA A 230 3.86 19.60 -13.39
C ALA A 230 3.57 20.89 -14.19
N THR A 231 2.50 20.86 -14.98
CA THR A 231 2.04 21.99 -15.80
C THR A 231 0.55 22.21 -15.56
N ARG A 232 0.05 23.43 -15.83
CA ARG A 232 -1.35 23.78 -15.57
C ARG A 232 -2.33 22.75 -16.16
N ASN A 233 -2.13 22.35 -17.41
CA ASN A 233 -2.97 21.38 -18.10
C ASN A 233 -2.33 19.99 -18.18
N SER A 234 -1.74 19.51 -17.09
CA SER A 234 -1.10 18.18 -17.09
C SER A 234 -2.07 17.04 -17.45
N HIS A 235 -3.38 17.25 -17.22
CA HIS A 235 -4.43 16.29 -17.55
C HIS A 235 -4.61 16.07 -19.08
N GLU A 236 -4.20 17.03 -19.91
CA GLU A 236 -4.27 16.95 -21.39
C GLU A 236 -3.05 16.26 -22.01
N LYS A 237 -2.06 15.88 -21.18
CA LYS A 237 -0.83 15.25 -21.66
C LYS A 237 -1.09 13.82 -22.09
N GLN A 238 -0.41 13.35 -23.14
CA GLN A 238 -0.59 12.01 -23.69
C GLN A 238 -0.38 10.89 -22.65
N GLY A 239 0.41 11.13 -21.61
CA GLY A 239 0.59 10.18 -20.50
C GLY A 239 -0.49 10.21 -19.43
N SER A 240 -1.43 11.15 -19.45
CA SER A 240 -2.42 11.35 -18.38
C SER A 240 -3.59 10.36 -18.47
N PHE A 241 -3.87 9.67 -17.36
CA PHE A 241 -5.00 8.75 -17.20
C PHE A 241 -5.71 9.00 -15.88
N GLY A 242 -7.04 9.06 -15.87
CA GLY A 242 -7.79 9.19 -14.63
C GLY A 242 -9.23 9.66 -14.82
N TRP A 243 -9.80 10.21 -13.77
CA TRP A 243 -11.19 10.64 -13.73
C TRP A 243 -11.30 12.02 -13.13
N SER A 244 -12.27 12.80 -13.61
CA SER A 244 -12.62 14.09 -13.00
C SER A 244 -14.05 14.12 -12.48
N THR A 245 -14.26 14.88 -11.41
CA THR A 245 -15.52 15.01 -10.66
C THR A 245 -16.73 15.40 -11.53
N ASN A 246 -16.50 16.05 -12.66
CA ASN A 246 -17.54 16.41 -13.63
C ASN A 246 -17.98 15.24 -14.55
N GLY A 247 -17.54 14.00 -14.30
CA GLY A 247 -17.93 12.81 -15.06
C GLY A 247 -17.15 12.60 -16.36
N ASN A 248 -15.97 13.22 -16.49
CA ASN A 248 -15.05 12.92 -17.58
C ASN A 248 -14.03 11.87 -17.15
N THR A 249 -13.71 10.98 -18.07
CA THR A 249 -12.60 10.04 -17.98
C THR A 249 -11.51 10.48 -18.94
N TRP A 250 -10.28 10.55 -18.46
CA TRP A 250 -9.10 10.95 -19.22
C TRP A 250 -8.30 9.70 -19.60
N ILE A 251 -8.11 9.50 -20.91
CA ILE A 251 -7.36 8.37 -21.46
C ILE A 251 -6.33 8.96 -22.44
N ALA A 252 -5.06 8.81 -22.09
CA ALA A 252 -3.94 9.38 -22.83
C ALA A 252 -4.13 10.88 -23.16
N GLY A 253 -4.54 11.66 -22.15
CA GLY A 253 -4.75 13.10 -22.27
C GLY A 253 -6.06 13.52 -22.95
N LYS A 254 -6.87 12.58 -23.45
CA LYS A 254 -8.15 12.87 -24.10
C LYS A 254 -9.30 12.61 -23.14
N SER A 255 -10.24 13.55 -23.05
CA SER A 255 -11.43 13.38 -22.21
C SER A 255 -12.57 12.72 -22.98
N THR A 256 -13.25 11.78 -22.30
CA THR A 256 -14.50 11.18 -22.74
C THR A 256 -15.51 11.27 -21.60
N ARG A 257 -16.64 11.94 -21.85
CA ARG A 257 -17.70 12.07 -20.84
C ARG A 257 -18.47 10.76 -20.70
N SER A 258 -18.81 10.37 -19.47
CA SER A 258 -19.65 9.18 -19.20
C SER A 258 -19.07 7.85 -19.69
N TYR A 259 -17.75 7.78 -19.82
CA TYR A 259 -17.06 6.56 -20.25
C TYR A 259 -17.37 5.41 -19.28
N LYS A 260 -17.83 4.27 -19.83
CA LYS A 260 -18.24 3.08 -19.07
C LYS A 260 -19.14 3.38 -17.86
N GLY A 261 -20.03 4.36 -17.99
CA GLY A 261 -21.01 4.69 -16.95
C GLY A 261 -20.52 5.66 -15.87
N PHE A 262 -19.29 6.18 -15.95
CA PHE A 262 -18.76 7.18 -15.02
C PHE A 262 -19.40 8.57 -15.23
N LYS A 263 -20.47 8.87 -14.51
CA LYS A 263 -21.29 10.08 -14.71
C LYS A 263 -20.90 11.23 -13.76
N SER A 264 -21.29 12.45 -14.13
CA SER A 264 -21.20 13.60 -13.22
C SER A 264 -22.03 13.38 -11.96
N GLY A 265 -21.54 13.87 -10.82
CA GLY A 265 -22.27 13.80 -9.54
C GLY A 265 -22.05 12.52 -8.73
N VAL A 266 -21.32 11.53 -9.27
CA VAL A 266 -20.88 10.35 -8.50
C VAL A 266 -19.74 10.69 -7.54
N LEU A 267 -19.01 11.77 -7.81
CA LEU A 267 -17.95 12.33 -6.97
C LEU A 267 -18.27 13.79 -6.64
N GLY A 268 -17.95 14.19 -5.43
CA GLY A 268 -18.08 15.57 -4.97
C GLY A 268 -17.27 15.83 -3.70
N GLU A 269 -17.50 16.98 -3.10
CA GLU A 269 -16.94 17.31 -1.79
C GLU A 269 -17.29 16.24 -0.75
N GLY A 270 -16.31 15.84 0.05
CA GLY A 270 -16.43 14.77 1.05
C GLY A 270 -16.31 13.35 0.48
N SER A 271 -16.27 13.16 -0.84
CA SER A 271 -16.09 11.83 -1.43
C SER A 271 -14.70 11.27 -1.11
N GLU A 272 -14.67 10.00 -0.72
CA GLU A 272 -13.45 9.23 -0.52
C GLU A 272 -13.33 8.19 -1.64
N VAL A 273 -12.13 8.04 -2.19
CA VAL A 273 -11.87 7.15 -3.32
C VAL A 273 -10.63 6.29 -3.06
N ALA A 274 -10.69 5.05 -3.51
CA ALA A 274 -9.55 4.17 -3.60
C ALA A 274 -9.22 3.96 -5.08
N MET A 275 -8.06 4.43 -5.51
CA MET A 275 -7.55 4.24 -6.86
C MET A 275 -6.43 3.21 -6.85
N THR A 276 -6.62 2.09 -7.52
CA THR A 276 -5.65 0.99 -7.59
C THR A 276 -4.97 0.98 -8.94
N LEU A 277 -3.65 1.18 -8.95
CA LEU A 277 -2.80 1.03 -10.11
C LEU A 277 -2.13 -0.34 -10.05
N ASP A 278 -2.39 -1.18 -11.05
CA ASP A 278 -1.65 -2.41 -11.29
C ASP A 278 -0.72 -2.23 -12.49
N CYS A 279 0.53 -1.86 -12.21
CA CYS A 279 1.56 -1.66 -13.23
C CYS A 279 2.49 -2.86 -13.37
N ARG A 280 2.05 -4.06 -12.93
CA ARG A 280 2.77 -5.31 -13.18
C ARG A 280 2.73 -5.67 -14.66
N PRO A 281 3.74 -6.42 -15.16
CA PRO A 281 3.72 -6.89 -16.54
C PRO A 281 2.41 -7.64 -16.85
N ARG A 282 1.75 -7.24 -17.95
CA ARG A 282 0.51 -7.83 -18.50
C ARG A 282 -0.81 -7.46 -17.79
N HIS A 283 -0.77 -6.68 -16.70
CA HIS A 283 -1.99 -6.17 -16.07
C HIS A 283 -2.30 -4.75 -16.54
N ASN A 284 -1.41 -3.79 -16.26
CA ASN A 284 -1.48 -2.40 -16.73
C ASN A 284 -2.88 -1.78 -16.63
N THR A 285 -3.49 -1.84 -15.44
CA THR A 285 -4.83 -1.30 -15.19
C THR A 285 -4.79 -0.18 -14.17
N LEU A 286 -5.78 0.72 -14.27
CA LEU A 286 -6.11 1.70 -13.24
C LEU A 286 -7.58 1.52 -12.90
N THR A 287 -7.87 1.21 -11.64
CA THR A 287 -9.24 1.05 -11.14
C THR A 287 -9.55 2.15 -10.15
N LEU A 288 -10.75 2.72 -10.24
CA LEU A 288 -11.31 3.69 -9.30
C LEU A 288 -12.51 3.06 -8.60
N HIS A 289 -12.43 2.97 -7.28
CA HIS A 289 -13.55 2.58 -6.42
C HIS A 289 -13.95 3.76 -5.53
N ILE A 290 -15.24 4.10 -5.51
CA ILE A 290 -15.78 5.17 -4.68
C ILE A 290 -16.21 4.55 -3.34
N ILE A 291 -15.51 4.91 -2.27
CA ILE A 291 -15.69 4.31 -0.95
C ILE A 291 -17.11 4.59 -0.44
N GLY A 292 -17.75 3.55 0.11
CA GLY A 292 -19.13 3.62 0.58
C GLY A 292 -20.17 3.41 -0.53
N THR A 293 -19.77 3.11 -1.75
CA THR A 293 -20.67 2.80 -2.87
C THR A 293 -20.22 1.53 -3.59
N PRO A 294 -21.10 0.85 -4.35
CA PRO A 294 -20.69 -0.26 -5.23
C PRO A 294 -20.04 0.22 -6.54
N ASN A 295 -19.79 1.52 -6.70
CA ASN A 295 -19.33 2.06 -7.97
C ASN A 295 -17.83 1.82 -8.17
N GLU A 296 -17.51 1.07 -9.21
CA GLU A 296 -16.15 0.79 -9.67
C GLU A 296 -16.00 1.13 -11.16
N TYR A 297 -14.87 1.74 -11.52
CA TYR A 297 -14.55 2.13 -12.89
C TYR A 297 -13.13 1.72 -13.23
N GLN A 298 -12.89 1.22 -14.44
CA GLN A 298 -11.58 0.69 -14.81
C GLN A 298 -11.10 1.17 -16.18
N LEU A 299 -9.84 1.59 -16.19
CA LEU A 299 -9.01 1.79 -17.38
C LEU A 299 -8.08 0.59 -17.53
N MET A 300 -7.97 0.09 -18.75
CA MET A 300 -7.12 -1.04 -19.11
C MET A 300 -6.10 -0.59 -20.16
N ASP A 301 -5.11 -1.44 -20.41
CA ASP A 301 -4.12 -1.25 -21.46
C ASP A 301 -3.29 0.04 -21.29
N LEU A 302 -3.00 0.41 -20.04
CA LEU A 302 -2.07 1.51 -19.77
C LEU A 302 -0.69 1.18 -20.39
N PRO A 303 -0.01 2.15 -21.00
CA PRO A 303 1.34 1.93 -21.52
C PRO A 303 2.30 1.57 -20.39
N ARG A 304 3.37 0.82 -20.69
CA ARG A 304 4.42 0.56 -19.70
C ARG A 304 5.16 1.86 -19.40
N ASN A 305 5.09 2.31 -18.16
CA ASN A 305 5.75 3.50 -17.66
C ASN A 305 6.08 3.35 -16.18
N GLN A 306 6.90 4.29 -15.69
CA GLN A 306 7.05 4.58 -14.28
C GLN A 306 5.99 5.62 -13.92
N TRP A 307 5.06 5.27 -13.04
CA TRP A 307 3.86 6.07 -12.79
C TRP A 307 3.96 6.87 -11.50
N ARG A 308 3.38 8.07 -11.49
CA ARG A 308 3.17 8.90 -10.30
C ARG A 308 1.68 9.16 -10.12
N LEU A 309 1.25 9.41 -8.88
CA LEU A 309 -0.06 9.99 -8.61
C LEU A 309 -0.13 11.39 -9.22
N GLN A 310 -1.22 11.69 -9.90
CA GLN A 310 -1.53 13.01 -10.44
C GLN A 310 -2.84 13.53 -9.85
N VAL A 311 -2.85 14.79 -9.45
CA VAL A 311 -4.07 15.55 -9.15
C VAL A 311 -4.02 16.86 -9.93
N VAL A 312 -5.16 17.21 -10.54
CA VAL A 312 -5.39 18.54 -11.12
C VAL A 312 -6.58 19.20 -10.44
N LEU A 313 -6.34 20.36 -9.87
CA LEU A 313 -7.31 21.24 -9.21
C LEU A 313 -7.73 22.33 -10.20
N TYR A 314 -8.94 22.90 -10.06
CA TYR A 314 -9.37 24.01 -10.91
C TYR A 314 -9.92 25.20 -10.12
N GLY A 315 -10.79 24.94 -9.15
CA GLY A 315 -11.42 25.95 -8.33
C GLY A 315 -10.44 26.54 -7.32
N ASN A 316 -10.48 27.87 -7.16
CA ASN A 316 -9.81 28.50 -6.04
C ASN A 316 -10.37 27.96 -4.70
N GLY A 317 -9.48 27.43 -3.86
CA GLY A 317 -9.85 26.77 -2.60
C GLY A 317 -10.21 25.29 -2.74
N ASP A 318 -10.06 24.70 -3.93
CA ASP A 318 -10.14 23.25 -4.09
C ASP A 318 -9.05 22.57 -3.26
N GLU A 319 -9.44 21.48 -2.60
CA GLU A 319 -8.56 20.78 -1.69
C GLU A 319 -8.77 19.27 -1.73
N ILE A 320 -7.66 18.53 -1.75
CA ILE A 320 -7.64 17.08 -1.69
C ILE A 320 -6.61 16.60 -0.66
N ARG A 321 -6.90 15.48 0.00
CA ARG A 321 -6.00 14.80 0.94
C ARG A 321 -5.63 13.41 0.42
N ILE A 322 -4.36 13.06 0.52
CA ILE A 322 -3.91 11.67 0.52
C ILE A 322 -4.16 11.12 1.93
N GLN A 323 -5.09 10.18 2.05
CA GLN A 323 -5.32 9.46 3.31
C GLN A 323 -4.28 8.35 3.49
N ASN A 324 -3.96 7.65 2.40
CA ASN A 324 -2.96 6.59 2.40
C ASN A 324 -2.47 6.30 0.98
N ILE A 325 -1.24 5.84 0.86
CA ILE A 325 -0.72 5.17 -0.33
C ILE A 325 -0.10 3.87 0.17
N LYS A 326 -0.62 2.72 -0.26
CA LYS A 326 -0.11 1.41 0.18
C LYS A 326 0.22 0.54 -1.01
N LYS A 327 1.32 -0.19 -0.90
CA LYS A 327 1.61 -1.30 -1.81
C LYS A 327 0.75 -2.48 -1.40
N LEU A 328 0.00 -3.03 -2.35
CA LEU A 328 -0.76 -4.25 -2.10
C LEU A 328 0.17 -5.44 -2.35
N PRO A 329 0.15 -6.47 -1.49
CA PRO A 329 0.91 -7.68 -1.74
C PRO A 329 0.42 -8.26 -3.07
N GLY A 330 1.26 -8.20 -4.10
CA GLY A 330 1.04 -9.02 -5.28
C GLY A 330 1.00 -10.46 -4.79
N SER A 331 0.01 -11.25 -5.22
CA SER A 331 0.04 -12.69 -5.01
C SER A 331 1.43 -13.19 -5.41
N GLN A 332 2.26 -13.48 -4.42
CA GLN A 332 3.58 -14.02 -4.66
C GLN A 332 3.32 -15.37 -5.29
N ILE A 333 3.50 -15.47 -6.60
CA ILE A 333 3.80 -16.75 -7.19
C ILE A 333 5.17 -17.08 -6.62
N LEU A 334 5.16 -17.79 -5.48
CA LEU A 334 6.28 -18.61 -5.04
C LEU A 334 6.68 -19.41 -6.28
N LYS A 335 7.84 -19.07 -6.84
CA LYS A 335 8.46 -19.89 -7.88
C LYS A 335 9.09 -21.11 -7.24
#